data_AF-A0A354NT94-F1
#
_entry.id   AF-A0A354NT94-F1
#
_cell.length_a   1.000
_cell.length_b   1.000
_cell.length_c   1.000
_cell.angle_alpha   90.00
_cell.angle_beta   90.00
_cell.angle_gamma   90.00
#
_symmetry.space_group_name_H-M   'P 1'
#
loop_
_entity.id
_entity.type
_entity.pdbx_description
1 polymer ?
#
loop_
_entity_poly.entity_id
_entity_poly.type
_entity_poly.pdbx_seq_one_letter_code
_entity_poly.pdbx_strand_id
1 'polypeptide(L)'
;MDVHLIGSFLATKYAVPAIRRARRGVIVMIATAAGASVGSSIVGYGANKGGVNGLGLTLEQSLAEENIRVNVLCPGNIATPLKLSIIDQQV
;
A
#
# COMPACT_ATOMS: atom_id res chain seq x y z
N MET A 1 2.26 1.17 -12.92
CA MET A 1 2.46 0.04 -11.99
C MET A 1 3.75 0.21 -11.19
N ASP A 2 4.77 0.78 -11.81
CA ASP A 2 6.14 0.88 -11.30
C ASP A 2 6.26 1.60 -9.96
N VAL A 3 5.58 2.74 -9.80
CA VAL A 3 5.71 3.54 -8.58
C VAL A 3 5.02 2.89 -7.38
N HIS A 4 3.74 2.54 -7.50
CA HIS A 4 2.98 2.08 -6.32
C HIS A 4 3.22 0.60 -6.00
N LEU A 5 2.98 -0.32 -6.94
CA LEU A 5 3.12 -1.76 -6.66
C LEU A 5 4.57 -2.21 -6.64
N ILE A 6 5.31 -1.98 -7.73
CA ILE A 6 6.71 -2.44 -7.83
C ILE A 6 7.59 -1.70 -6.82
N GLY A 7 7.41 -0.39 -6.69
CA GLY A 7 8.11 0.42 -5.68
C GLY A 7 7.86 -0.09 -4.26
N SER A 8 6.61 -0.40 -3.89
CA SER A 8 6.30 -0.96 -2.57
C SER A 8 6.95 -2.34 -2.37
N PHE A 9 6.87 -3.22 -3.38
CA PHE A 9 7.51 -4.55 -3.32
C PHE A 9 9.02 -4.44 -3.11
N LEU A 10 9.69 -3.58 -3.88
CA LEU A 10 11.14 -3.39 -3.76
C LEU A 10 11.49 -2.77 -2.40
N ALA A 11 10.75 -1.76 -1.94
CA ALA A 11 10.95 -1.16 -0.64
C ALA A 11 10.86 -2.20 0.48
N THR A 12 9.82 -3.04 0.48
CA THR A 12 9.67 -4.11 1.48
C THR A 12 10.74 -5.18 1.34
N LYS A 13 11.08 -5.60 0.11
CA LYS A 13 12.12 -6.61 -0.15
C LYS A 13 13.45 -6.24 0.49
N TYR A 14 13.86 -4.97 0.38
CA TYR A 14 15.13 -4.50 0.91
C TYR A 14 15.05 -4.03 2.37
N ALA A 15 13.89 -3.58 2.86
CA ALA A 15 13.70 -3.19 4.25
C ALA A 15 13.61 -4.39 5.19
N VAL A 16 12.96 -5.49 4.78
CA VAL A 16 12.72 -6.68 5.63
C VAL A 16 14.01 -7.24 6.24
N PRO A 17 15.13 -7.44 5.51
CA PRO A 17 16.38 -7.88 6.12
C PRO A 17 16.90 -6.95 7.23
N ALA A 18 16.70 -5.64 7.11
CA ALA A 18 17.08 -4.69 8.16
C ALA A 18 16.16 -4.80 9.37
N ILE A 19 14.85 -4.95 9.16
CA ILE A 19 13.88 -5.14 10.23
C ILE A 19 14.14 -6.46 10.98
N ARG A 20 14.48 -7.55 10.27
CA ARG A 20 14.87 -8.83 10.86
C ARG A 20 16.06 -8.69 11.82
N ARG A 21 17.07 -7.90 11.46
CA ARG A 21 18.20 -7.60 12.36
C ARG A 21 17.77 -6.86 13.62
N ALA A 22 16.73 -6.03 13.55
CA ALA A 22 16.13 -5.36 14.70
C ALA A 22 15.23 -6.29 15.55
N ARG A 23 14.94 -7.52 15.09
CA ARG A 23 14.16 -8.57 15.78
C ARG A 23 12.70 -8.21 16.10
N ARG A 24 12.23 -7.07 15.61
CA ARG A 24 10.84 -6.61 15.66
C ARG A 24 10.64 -5.49 14.65
N GLY A 25 9.42 -5.32 14.15
CA GLY A 25 9.10 -4.17 13.33
C GLY A 25 7.64 -4.03 12.94
N VAL A 26 7.35 -2.91 12.28
CA VAL A 26 6.04 -2.62 11.72
C VAL A 26 6.23 -2.07 10.32
N ILE A 27 5.55 -2.67 9.35
CA ILE A 27 5.43 -2.19 7.98
C ILE A 27 4.01 -1.67 7.82
N VAL A 28 3.87 -0.40 7.42
CA VAL A 28 2.58 0.22 7.11
C VAL A 28 2.54 0.54 5.62
N MET A 29 1.59 -0.06 4.92
CA MET A 29 1.40 0.13 3.49
C MET A 29 0.20 1.04 3.23
N ILE A 30 0.34 1.99 2.31
CA ILE A 30 -0.74 2.92 1.94
C ILE A 30 -1.38 2.46 0.62
N ALA A 31 -2.57 1.88 0.71
CA ALA A 31 -3.34 1.37 -0.40
C ALA A 31 -4.65 2.17 -0.59
N THR A 32 -5.73 1.49 -0.99
CA THR A 32 -7.12 1.98 -1.01
C THR A 32 -8.05 0.78 -1.09
N ALA A 33 -9.31 0.94 -0.67
CA ALA A 33 -10.33 -0.08 -0.88
C ALA A 33 -10.60 -0.33 -2.39
N ALA A 34 -10.31 0.66 -3.24
CA ALA A 34 -10.50 0.57 -4.68
C ALA A 34 -9.55 -0.46 -5.30
N GLY A 35 -10.13 -1.49 -5.92
CA GLY A 35 -9.41 -2.63 -6.47
C GLY A 35 -9.13 -3.76 -5.47
N ALA A 36 -9.59 -3.65 -4.22
CA ALA A 36 -9.50 -4.71 -3.22
C ALA A 36 -10.88 -5.19 -2.72
N SER A 37 -11.74 -4.25 -2.30
CA SER A 37 -13.11 -4.55 -1.83
C SER A 37 -14.19 -3.79 -2.57
N VAL A 38 -13.83 -2.74 -3.33
CA VAL A 38 -14.75 -1.98 -4.18
C VAL A 38 -14.13 -1.69 -5.55
N GLY A 39 -14.96 -1.43 -6.56
CA GLY A 39 -14.50 -1.04 -7.89
C GLY A 39 -13.82 0.34 -7.91
N SER A 40 -12.89 0.53 -8.85
CA SER A 40 -12.28 1.83 -9.14
C SER A 40 -12.83 2.37 -10.46
N SER A 41 -13.12 3.67 -10.55
CA SER A 41 -13.44 4.33 -11.81
C SER A 41 -12.23 4.41 -12.76
N ILE A 42 -11.01 4.23 -12.23
CA ILE A 42 -9.76 4.23 -12.98
C ILE A 42 -9.14 2.83 -12.89
N VAL A 43 -9.18 2.07 -13.98
CA VAL A 43 -8.73 0.65 -14.04
C VAL A 43 -7.28 0.50 -13.58
N GLY A 44 -6.37 1.31 -14.13
CA GLY A 44 -4.94 1.23 -13.79
C GLY A 44 -4.64 1.56 -12.33
N TYR A 45 -5.36 2.53 -11.75
CA TYR A 45 -5.23 2.87 -10.34
C TYR A 45 -5.75 1.74 -9.43
N GLY A 46 -6.93 1.20 -9.77
CA GLY A 46 -7.53 0.08 -9.05
C GLY A 46 -6.66 -1.17 -9.08
N ALA A 47 -6.17 -1.58 -10.24
CA ALA A 47 -5.26 -2.73 -10.36
C ALA A 47 -3.98 -2.53 -9.53
N ASN A 48 -3.41 -1.34 -9.59
CA ASN A 48 -2.16 -1.02 -8.89
C ASN A 48 -2.33 -1.04 -7.36
N LYS A 49 -3.38 -0.41 -6.84
CA LYS A 49 -3.65 -0.36 -5.40
C LYS A 49 -4.25 -1.64 -4.85
N GLY A 50 -5.05 -2.36 -5.63
CA GLY A 50 -5.44 -3.74 -5.35
C GLY A 50 -4.22 -4.65 -5.17
N GLY A 51 -3.23 -4.52 -6.05
CA GLY A 51 -1.95 -5.22 -5.92
C GLY A 51 -1.21 -4.89 -4.62
N VAL A 52 -1.21 -3.63 -4.17
CA VAL A 52 -0.58 -3.24 -2.89
C VAL A 52 -1.31 -3.87 -1.69
N ASN A 53 -2.64 -3.98 -1.73
CA ASN A 53 -3.40 -4.71 -0.70
C ASN A 53 -3.00 -6.19 -0.66
N GLY A 54 -2.95 -6.85 -1.82
CA GLY A 54 -2.52 -8.24 -1.93
C GLY A 54 -1.11 -8.46 -1.42
N LEU A 55 -0.17 -7.56 -1.77
CA LEU A 55 1.20 -7.58 -1.27
C LEU A 55 1.24 -7.49 0.26
N GLY A 56 0.46 -6.59 0.87
CA GLY A 56 0.36 -6.48 2.32
C GLY A 56 -0.11 -7.78 2.98
N LEU A 57 -1.16 -8.40 2.41
CA LEU A 57 -1.72 -9.66 2.89
C LEU A 57 -0.66 -10.80 2.85
N THR A 58 0.08 -10.89 1.74
CA THR A 58 1.13 -11.91 1.58
C THR A 58 2.31 -11.67 2.52
N LEU A 59 2.72 -10.41 2.71
CA LEU A 59 3.84 -10.06 3.59
C LEU A 59 3.48 -10.28 5.06
N GLU A 60 2.26 -9.95 5.48
CA GLU A 60 1.78 -10.22 6.84
C GLU A 60 1.98 -11.69 7.20
N GLN A 61 1.46 -12.59 6.37
CA GLN A 61 1.56 -14.03 6.60
C GLN A 61 3.02 -14.51 6.60
N SER A 62 3.84 -13.96 5.69
CA SER A 62 5.25 -14.37 5.54
C SER A 62 6.13 -13.92 6.70
N LEU A 63 5.74 -12.90 7.47
CA LEU A 63 6.58 -12.24 8.47
C LEU A 63 6.03 -12.35 9.90
N ALA A 64 4.84 -12.94 10.07
CA ALA A 64 4.13 -13.02 11.35
C ALA A 64 4.96 -13.69 12.45
N GLU A 65 5.64 -14.79 12.14
CA GLU A 65 6.47 -15.54 13.10
C GLU A 65 7.77 -14.80 13.49
N GLU A 66 8.14 -13.77 12.74
CA GLU A 66 9.38 -13.00 12.94
C GLU A 66 9.19 -11.76 13.82
N ASN A 67 8.03 -11.62 14.48
CA ASN A 67 7.65 -10.43 15.26
C ASN A 67 7.63 -9.14 14.42
N ILE A 68 7.28 -9.26 13.13
CA ILE A 68 7.15 -8.14 12.19
C ILE A 68 5.69 -8.05 11.77
N ARG A 69 5.03 -6.95 12.15
CA ARG A 69 3.63 -6.71 11.80
C ARG A 69 3.54 -5.97 10.47
N VAL A 70 2.60 -6.37 9.62
CA VAL A 70 2.30 -5.67 8.37
C VAL A 70 0.85 -5.21 8.44
N ASN A 71 0.59 -3.93 8.17
CA ASN A 71 -0.76 -3.37 8.14
C ASN A 71 -0.95 -2.57 6.87
N VAL A 72 -2.15 -2.66 6.29
CA VAL A 72 -2.53 -1.88 5.12
C VAL A 72 -3.57 -0.84 5.52
N LEU A 73 -3.29 0.42 5.20
CA LEU A 73 -4.20 1.53 5.39
C LEU A 73 -4.86 1.89 4.06
N CYS A 74 -6.17 2.07 4.09
CA CYS A 74 -6.99 2.42 2.93
C CYS A 74 -7.65 3.78 3.13
N PRO A 75 -6.95 4.90 2.82
CA PRO A 75 -7.54 6.23 2.93
C PRO A 75 -8.75 6.38 2.01
N GLY A 76 -9.78 7.05 2.53
CA GLY A 76 -10.92 7.52 1.77
C GLY A 76 -10.65 8.88 1.11
N ASN A 77 -11.70 9.69 0.99
CA ASN A 77 -11.57 11.07 0.53
C ASN A 77 -10.95 11.94 1.61
N ILE A 78 -9.66 12.26 1.46
CA ILE A 78 -8.92 13.14 2.37
C ILE A 78 -8.57 14.43 1.64
N ALA A 79 -8.82 15.58 2.29
CA ALA A 79 -8.45 16.90 1.80
C ALA A 79 -6.92 17.07 1.81
N THR A 80 -6.29 16.59 0.74
CA THR A 80 -4.85 16.72 0.48
C THR A 80 -4.64 17.70 -0.66
N PRO A 81 -3.47 18.36 -0.75
CA PRO A 81 -3.18 19.23 -1.89
C PRO A 81 -3.40 18.56 -3.25
N LEU A 82 -3.04 17.27 -3.38
CA LEU A 82 -3.29 16.47 -4.58
C LEU A 82 -4.78 16.31 -4.88
N LYS A 83 -5.62 16.01 -3.87
CA LYS A 83 -7.05 15.82 -4.10
C LYS A 83 -7.75 17.14 -4.38
N LEU A 84 -7.38 18.19 -3.66
CA LEU A 84 -7.95 19.53 -3.84
C LEU A 84 -7.60 20.09 -5.23
N SER A 85 -6.36 19.94 -5.69
CA SER A 85 -5.98 20.41 -7.04
C SER A 85 -6.76 19.73 -8.17
N ILE A 86 -7.15 18.46 -8.00
CA ILE A 86 -7.97 17.75 -8.98
C ILE A 86 -9.41 18.29 -8.97
N ILE A 87 -9.95 18.59 -7.79
CA ILE A 87 -11.29 19.17 -7.66
C ILE A 87 -11.31 20.57 -8.28
N ASP A 88 -10.32 21.41 -7.97
CA ASP A 88 -10.21 22.77 -8.50
C ASP A 88 -10.11 22.82 -10.03
N GLN A 89 -9.56 21.77 -10.66
CA GLN A 89 -9.51 21.64 -12.13
C GLN A 89 -10.82 21.18 -12.77
N GLN A 90 -11.81 20.74 -11.97
CA GLN A 90 -13.11 20.27 -12.44
C GLN A 90 -14.21 21.33 -12.33
N VAL A 91 -13.90 22.49 -11.76
CA VAL A 91 -14.78 23.67 -11.63
C VAL A 91 -14.32 24.74 -12.61
#